data_AF-U6DF36-F1
#
_entry.id   AF-U6DF36-F1
#
_cell.length_a   1.000
_cell.length_b   1.000
_cell.length_c   1.000
_cell.angle_alpha   90.00
_cell.angle_beta   90.00
_cell.angle_gamma   90.00
#
_symmetry.space_group_name_H-M   'P 1'
#
loop_
_entity.id
_entity.type
_entity.pdbx_description
1 polymer ?
#
loop_
_entity_poly.entity_id
_entity_poly.type
_entity_poly.pdbx_seq_one_letter_code
_entity_poly.pdbx_strand_id
1 'polypeptide(L)'
;MIPPQEASARRREIEDKLKQEEETLSFIRDSLEKSDQLTKNMVSILSSFESRLMKLENSIIPVHKQTENLQRLQENVEKTLSCLDHVISYYHVASDTEKIIREGPTGRLEEYLGSMAKIQKAVEYFQDNSPDSPELNKVKLLFERGKESLESEFRSLMTRHSKVVSPVLILDLISGEDELEVQEEVPLEHLPEGVLQDVIRISRWLV
;
A
#
# COMPACT_ATOMS: atom_id res chain seq x y z
N MET A 1 -83.15 60.66 38.46
CA MET A 1 -83.55 59.37 39.05
C MET A 1 -83.75 58.40 37.90
N ILE A 2 -83.00 57.31 37.85
CA ILE A 2 -83.10 56.30 36.78
C ILE A 2 -84.25 55.35 37.15
N PRO A 3 -85.14 54.97 36.22
CA PRO A 3 -86.26 54.09 36.51
C PRO A 3 -85.78 52.73 37.06
N PRO A 4 -86.47 52.14 38.06
CA PRO A 4 -86.06 50.86 38.66
C PRO A 4 -86.00 49.68 37.66
N GLN A 5 -86.70 49.78 36.53
CA GLN A 5 -86.67 48.81 35.43
C GLN A 5 -85.34 48.83 34.64
N GLU A 6 -84.76 50.00 34.36
CA GLU A 6 -83.46 50.11 33.65
C GLU A 6 -82.29 49.65 34.51
N ALA A 7 -82.34 49.92 35.83
CA ALA A 7 -81.32 49.48 36.78
C ALA A 7 -81.36 47.96 37.02
N SER A 8 -82.52 47.32 36.82
CA SER A 8 -82.68 45.86 36.83
C SER A 8 -82.17 45.24 35.54
N ALA A 9 -82.49 45.82 34.38
CA ALA A 9 -82.02 45.34 33.08
C ALA A 9 -80.48 45.40 32.96
N ARG A 10 -79.86 46.52 33.37
CA ARG A 10 -78.39 46.64 33.41
C ARG A 10 -77.74 45.67 34.38
N ARG A 11 -78.36 45.38 35.53
CA ARG A 11 -77.85 44.37 36.47
C ARG A 11 -77.83 42.98 35.85
N ARG A 12 -78.91 42.61 35.15
CA ARG A 12 -79.02 41.32 34.47
C ARG A 12 -78.00 41.17 33.34
N GLU A 13 -77.80 42.23 32.57
CA GLU A 13 -76.81 42.27 31.48
C GLU A 13 -75.36 42.18 32.00
N ILE A 14 -75.07 42.77 33.17
CA ILE A 14 -73.78 42.63 33.86
C ILE A 14 -73.62 41.19 34.39
N GLU A 15 -74.67 40.59 34.95
CA GLU A 15 -74.68 39.20 35.41
C GLU A 15 -74.42 38.21 34.26
N ASP A 16 -75.07 38.41 33.11
CA ASP A 16 -74.88 37.57 31.92
C ASP A 16 -73.46 37.71 31.35
N LYS A 17 -72.91 38.94 31.31
CA LYS A 17 -71.51 39.16 30.91
C LYS A 17 -70.51 38.57 31.90
N LEU A 18 -70.78 38.67 33.20
CA LEU A 18 -69.93 38.07 34.24
C LEU A 18 -69.92 36.54 34.10
N LYS A 19 -71.08 35.94 33.87
CA LYS A 19 -71.20 34.50 33.65
C LYS A 19 -70.48 34.05 32.37
N GLN A 20 -70.59 34.83 31.30
CA GLN A 20 -69.88 34.56 30.05
C GLN A 20 -68.36 34.71 30.21
N GLU A 21 -67.89 35.72 30.95
CA GLU A 21 -66.48 35.87 31.32
C GLU A 21 -65.98 34.69 32.16
N GLU A 22 -66.74 34.24 33.16
CA GLU A 22 -66.42 33.06 33.97
C GLU A 22 -66.29 31.78 33.13
N GLU A 23 -67.20 31.56 32.17
CA GLU A 23 -67.14 30.43 31.24
C GLU A 23 -65.92 30.52 30.30
N THR A 24 -65.60 31.71 29.78
CA THR A 24 -64.37 31.89 28.97
C THR A 24 -63.10 31.71 29.79
N LEU A 25 -63.08 32.18 31.04
CA LEU A 25 -61.95 31.98 31.95
C LEU A 25 -61.76 30.50 32.27
N SER A 26 -62.84 29.75 32.49
CA SER A 26 -62.74 28.29 32.72
C SER A 26 -62.20 27.59 31.48
N PHE A 27 -62.66 27.95 30.28
CA PHE A 27 -62.18 27.37 29.04
C PHE A 27 -60.69 27.66 28.78
N ILE A 28 -60.24 28.89 29.04
CA ILE A 28 -58.83 29.28 28.91
C ILE A 28 -57.98 28.52 29.92
N ARG A 29 -58.45 28.38 31.16
CA ARG A 29 -57.77 27.61 32.21
C ARG A 29 -57.62 26.14 31.83
N ASP A 30 -58.67 25.51 31.33
CA ASP A 30 -58.65 24.12 30.86
C ASP A 30 -57.70 23.93 29.66
N SER A 31 -57.67 24.90 28.74
CA SER A 31 -56.76 24.88 27.59
C SER A 31 -55.30 25.07 28.01
N LEU A 32 -55.05 25.93 29.01
CA LEU A 32 -53.72 26.13 29.58
C LEU A 32 -53.24 24.87 30.28
N GLU A 33 -54.10 24.20 31.05
CA GLU A 33 -53.78 22.95 31.74
C GLU A 33 -53.49 21.81 30.75
N LYS A 34 -54.24 21.72 29.65
CA LYS A 34 -53.94 20.80 28.53
C LYS A 34 -52.58 21.09 27.89
N SER A 35 -52.26 22.36 27.64
CA SER A 35 -50.95 22.77 27.09
C SER A 35 -49.80 22.49 28.07
N ASP A 36 -50.00 22.71 29.36
CA ASP A 36 -49.02 22.39 30.40
C ASP A 36 -48.77 20.87 30.47
N GLN A 37 -49.83 20.06 30.39
CA GLN A 37 -49.70 18.61 30.33
C GLN A 37 -48.95 18.12 29.08
N LEU A 38 -49.24 18.70 27.91
CA LEU A 38 -48.51 18.44 26.67
C LEU A 38 -47.03 18.79 26.81
N THR A 39 -46.72 19.93 27.43
CA THR A 39 -45.35 20.39 27.66
C THR A 39 -44.61 19.44 28.61
N LYS A 40 -45.26 19.02 29.71
CA LYS A 40 -44.72 18.00 30.63
C LYS A 40 -44.45 16.67 29.95
N ASN A 41 -45.36 16.23 29.08
CA ASN A 41 -45.17 15.01 28.28
C ASN A 41 -43.96 15.15 27.34
N MET A 42 -43.80 16.30 26.69
CA MET A 42 -42.65 16.58 25.83
C MET A 42 -41.34 16.57 26.61
N VAL A 43 -41.30 17.22 27.77
CA VAL A 43 -40.12 17.21 28.66
C VAL A 43 -39.79 15.78 29.09
N SER A 44 -40.79 14.97 29.47
CA SER A 44 -40.59 13.57 29.85
C SER A 44 -39.98 12.74 28.71
N ILE A 45 -40.46 12.92 27.47
CA ILE A 45 -39.92 12.25 26.29
C ILE A 45 -38.46 12.67 26.07
N LEU A 46 -38.17 13.97 26.13
CA LEU A 46 -36.81 14.49 25.95
C LEU A 46 -35.84 13.96 27.02
N SER A 47 -36.24 13.95 28.29
CA SER A 47 -35.42 13.36 29.36
C SER A 47 -35.17 11.86 29.16
N SER A 48 -36.16 11.12 28.61
CA SER A 48 -35.98 9.71 28.24
C SER A 48 -34.97 9.54 27.11
N PHE A 49 -35.04 10.39 26.08
CA PHE A 49 -34.08 10.38 24.98
C PHE A 49 -32.67 10.72 25.46
N GLU A 50 -32.52 11.73 26.30
CA GLU A 50 -31.24 12.12 26.89
C GLU A 50 -30.62 10.96 27.69
N SER A 51 -31.41 10.30 28.55
CA SER A 51 -30.93 9.14 29.31
C SER A 51 -30.49 7.98 28.39
N ARG A 52 -31.23 7.72 27.31
CA ARG A 52 -30.89 6.68 26.33
C ARG A 52 -29.64 7.04 25.53
N LEU A 53 -29.49 8.29 25.12
CA LEU A 53 -28.30 8.79 24.43
C LEU A 53 -27.08 8.68 25.34
N MET A 54 -27.20 9.06 26.61
CA MET A 54 -26.09 8.96 27.56
C MET A 54 -25.65 7.51 27.77
N LYS A 55 -26.60 6.57 27.88
CA LYS A 55 -26.29 5.12 27.96
C LYS A 55 -25.61 4.61 26.69
N LEU A 56 -26.07 5.06 25.53
CA LEU A 56 -25.50 4.68 24.24
C LEU A 56 -24.08 5.22 24.10
N GLU A 57 -23.85 6.48 24.43
CA GLU A 57 -22.53 7.13 24.41
C GLU A 57 -21.54 6.41 25.33
N ASN A 58 -21.96 6.14 26.58
CA ASN A 58 -21.16 5.38 27.55
C ASN A 58 -20.85 3.96 27.08
N SER A 59 -21.66 3.37 26.20
CA SER A 59 -21.41 2.05 25.61
C SER A 59 -20.55 2.11 24.35
N ILE A 60 -20.72 3.13 23.51
CA ILE A 60 -20.09 3.23 22.18
C ILE A 60 -18.66 3.75 22.27
N ILE A 61 -18.40 4.76 23.11
CA ILE A 61 -17.05 5.35 23.27
C ILE A 61 -16.00 4.30 23.68
N PRO A 62 -16.21 3.45 24.71
CA PRO A 62 -15.20 2.46 25.08
C PRO A 62 -15.00 1.40 23.98
N VAL A 63 -16.06 1.03 23.26
CA VAL A 63 -15.95 0.11 22.12
C VAL A 63 -15.08 0.71 21.03
N HIS A 64 -15.33 1.96 20.61
CA HIS A 64 -14.46 2.63 19.63
C HIS A 64 -13.01 2.70 20.08
N LYS A 65 -12.75 3.08 21.33
CA LYS A 65 -11.38 3.12 21.89
C LYS A 65 -10.72 1.75 21.91
N GLN A 66 -11.46 0.69 22.25
CA GLN A 66 -10.95 -0.67 22.22
C GLN A 66 -10.66 -1.13 20.79
N THR A 67 -11.56 -0.85 19.85
CA THR A 67 -11.37 -1.16 18.42
C THR A 67 -10.18 -0.43 17.82
N GLU A 68 -10.00 0.86 18.13
CA GLU A 68 -8.85 1.64 17.68
C GLU A 68 -7.53 1.07 18.22
N ASN A 69 -7.49 0.72 19.51
CA ASN A 69 -6.32 0.07 20.10
C ASN A 69 -6.05 -1.30 19.47
N LEU A 70 -7.09 -2.07 19.16
CA LEU A 70 -6.97 -3.36 18.51
C LEU A 70 -6.44 -3.22 17.07
N GLN A 71 -6.92 -2.23 16.30
CA GLN A 71 -6.39 -1.92 14.97
C GLN A 71 -4.93 -1.53 15.03
N ARG A 72 -4.54 -0.66 15.97
CA ARG A 72 -3.13 -0.29 16.17
C ARG A 72 -2.27 -1.49 16.55
N LEU A 73 -2.79 -2.38 17.39
CA LEU A 73 -2.09 -3.63 17.74
C LEU A 73 -1.92 -4.52 16.50
N GLN A 74 -2.99 -4.69 15.71
CA GLN A 74 -2.95 -5.46 14.47
C GLN A 74 -1.90 -4.90 13.50
N GLU A 75 -1.89 -3.59 13.26
CA GLU A 75 -0.90 -2.95 12.39
C GLU A 75 0.54 -3.18 12.87
N ASN A 76 0.78 -3.12 14.18
CA ASN A 76 2.10 -3.39 14.74
C ASN A 76 2.52 -4.85 14.53
N VAL A 77 1.58 -5.79 14.69
CA VAL A 77 1.82 -7.21 14.44
C VAL A 77 2.13 -7.46 12.96
N GLU A 78 1.35 -6.88 12.05
CA GLU A 78 1.56 -7.00 10.60
C GLU A 78 2.91 -6.41 10.17
N LYS A 79 3.28 -5.23 10.68
CA LYS A 79 4.60 -4.62 10.44
C LYS A 79 5.73 -5.51 10.95
N THR A 80 5.58 -6.06 12.15
CA THR A 80 6.59 -6.94 12.75
C THR A 80 6.74 -8.22 11.94
N LEU A 81 5.63 -8.85 11.53
CA LEU A 81 5.65 -10.03 10.66
C LEU A 81 6.33 -9.72 9.32
N SER A 82 6.00 -8.60 8.67
CA SER A 82 6.64 -8.20 7.41
C SER A 82 8.15 -7.99 7.56
N CYS A 83 8.60 -7.37 8.66
CA CYS A 83 10.02 -7.26 8.95
C CYS A 83 10.67 -8.63 9.15
N LEU A 84 10.00 -9.55 9.87
CA LEU A 84 10.50 -10.89 10.13
C LEU A 84 10.61 -11.72 8.84
N ASP A 85 9.60 -11.65 7.97
CA ASP A 85 9.61 -12.29 6.64
C ASP A 85 10.75 -11.73 5.77
N HIS A 86 11.01 -10.42 5.84
CA HIS A 86 12.12 -9.81 5.14
C HIS A 86 13.47 -10.38 5.60
N VAL A 87 13.68 -10.52 6.92
CA VAL A 87 14.90 -11.11 7.47
C VAL A 87 15.03 -12.58 7.08
N ILE A 88 13.96 -13.37 7.25
CA ILE A 88 13.93 -14.80 6.90
C ILE A 88 14.27 -15.00 5.42
N SER A 89 13.80 -14.11 4.54
CA SER A 89 14.08 -14.21 3.11
C SER A 89 15.58 -14.27 2.80
N TYR A 90 16.42 -13.51 3.51
CA TYR A 90 17.89 -13.52 3.31
C TYR A 90 18.55 -14.83 3.74
N TYR A 91 18.01 -15.52 4.75
CA TYR A 91 18.51 -16.83 5.16
C TYR A 91 18.19 -17.92 4.12
N HIS A 92 17.11 -17.76 3.35
CA HIS A 92 16.77 -18.69 2.26
C HIS A 92 17.52 -18.40 0.95
N VAL A 93 18.00 -17.17 0.73
CA VAL A 93 18.71 -16.78 -0.52
C VAL A 93 19.81 -17.78 -0.89
N ALA A 94 20.63 -18.22 0.07
CA ALA A 94 21.71 -19.16 -0.21
C ALA A 94 21.17 -20.49 -0.75
N SER A 95 20.09 -21.03 -0.18
CA SER A 95 19.50 -22.30 -0.62
C SER A 95 18.78 -22.18 -1.96
N ASP A 96 18.04 -21.09 -2.15
CA ASP A 96 17.19 -20.90 -3.34
C ASP A 96 18.03 -20.62 -4.58
N THR A 97 19.14 -19.89 -4.41
CA THR A 97 20.02 -19.51 -5.53
C THR A 97 21.12 -20.53 -5.80
N GLU A 98 21.47 -21.40 -4.84
CA GLU A 98 22.57 -22.37 -4.98
C GLU A 98 22.43 -23.29 -6.21
N LYS A 99 21.20 -23.71 -6.52
CA LYS A 99 20.92 -24.52 -7.72
C LYS A 99 21.23 -23.75 -9.01
N ILE A 100 20.76 -22.50 -9.12
CA ILE A 100 20.98 -21.65 -10.29
C ILE A 100 22.47 -21.36 -10.46
N ILE A 101 23.16 -21.01 -9.36
CA ILE A 101 24.61 -20.75 -9.38
C ILE A 101 25.39 -21.99 -9.81
N ARG A 102 24.97 -23.19 -9.40
CA ARG A 102 25.63 -24.46 -9.76
C ARG A 102 25.47 -24.82 -11.24
N GLU A 103 24.29 -24.56 -11.79
CA GLU A 103 23.96 -24.92 -13.17
C GLU A 103 24.55 -23.92 -14.20
N GLY A 104 24.93 -22.72 -13.76
CA GLY A 104 25.64 -21.74 -14.58
C GLY A 104 24.73 -20.82 -15.41
N PRO A 105 25.31 -19.74 -15.98
CA PRO A 105 24.58 -18.69 -16.70
C PRO A 105 24.22 -19.03 -18.16
N THR A 106 24.76 -20.12 -18.71
CA THR A 106 24.62 -20.47 -20.13
C THR A 106 23.15 -20.57 -20.56
N GLY A 107 22.73 -19.70 -21.50
CA GLY A 107 21.37 -19.68 -22.06
C GLY A 107 20.31 -19.01 -21.18
N ARG A 108 20.66 -18.49 -20.00
CA ARG A 108 19.73 -17.80 -19.09
C ARG A 108 20.42 -16.75 -18.23
N LEU A 109 21.21 -15.89 -18.89
CA LEU A 109 22.01 -14.86 -18.23
C LEU A 109 21.18 -13.93 -17.34
N GLU A 110 19.99 -13.51 -17.77
CA GLU A 110 19.12 -12.63 -16.98
C GLU A 110 18.67 -13.24 -15.66
N GLU A 111 18.25 -14.50 -15.68
CA GLU A 111 17.81 -15.22 -14.48
C GLU A 111 18.98 -15.41 -13.51
N TYR A 112 20.16 -15.68 -14.05
CA TYR A 112 21.39 -15.82 -13.30
C TYR A 112 21.80 -14.50 -12.62
N LEU A 113 21.82 -13.40 -13.38
CA LEU A 113 22.13 -12.06 -12.86
C LEU A 113 21.10 -11.60 -11.81
N GLY A 114 19.82 -11.92 -12.00
CA GLY A 114 18.79 -11.67 -11.00
C GLY A 114 19.04 -12.45 -9.69
N SER A 115 19.55 -13.68 -9.79
CA SER A 115 19.94 -14.48 -8.63
C SER A 115 21.21 -13.94 -7.95
N MET A 116 22.20 -13.51 -8.74
CA MET A 116 23.40 -12.83 -8.24
C MET A 116 23.07 -11.53 -7.49
N ALA A 117 22.13 -10.73 -8.00
CA ALA A 117 21.67 -9.51 -7.33
C ALA A 117 20.97 -9.81 -5.98
N LYS A 118 20.22 -10.92 -5.89
CA LYS A 118 19.63 -11.38 -4.61
C LYS A 118 20.72 -11.79 -3.61
N ILE A 119 21.74 -12.53 -4.07
CA ILE A 119 22.88 -12.92 -3.23
C ILE A 119 23.63 -11.68 -2.75
N GLN A 120 23.89 -10.70 -3.64
CA GLN A 120 24.57 -9.46 -3.27
C GLN A 120 23.81 -8.69 -2.19
N LYS A 121 22.49 -8.52 -2.32
CA LYS A 121 21.67 -7.90 -1.28
C LYS A 121 21.73 -8.65 0.05
N ALA A 122 21.78 -9.98 0.02
CA ALA A 122 21.96 -10.78 1.23
C ALA A 122 23.34 -10.56 1.87
N VAL A 123 24.40 -10.44 1.06
CA VAL A 123 25.75 -10.12 1.55
C VAL A 123 25.77 -8.76 2.24
N GLU A 124 25.20 -7.72 1.61
CA GLU A 124 25.08 -6.37 2.18
C GLU A 124 24.30 -6.41 3.50
N TYR A 125 23.14 -7.08 3.51
CA TYR A 125 22.32 -7.25 4.71
C TYR A 125 23.09 -7.91 5.86
N PHE A 126 23.79 -9.02 5.60
CA PHE A 126 24.54 -9.72 6.64
C PHE A 126 25.81 -8.97 7.05
N GLN A 127 26.45 -8.20 6.15
CA GLN A 127 27.58 -7.34 6.52
C GLN A 127 27.17 -6.25 7.52
N ASP A 128 26.03 -5.60 7.29
CA ASP A 128 25.55 -4.51 8.13
C ASP A 128 24.98 -4.99 9.47
N ASN A 129 24.31 -6.15 9.49
CA ASN A 129 23.58 -6.62 10.67
C ASN A 129 24.29 -7.73 11.44
N SER A 130 25.16 -8.53 10.81
CA SER A 130 25.79 -9.72 11.43
C SER A 130 27.12 -10.11 10.76
N PRO A 131 28.18 -9.30 10.95
CA PRO A 131 29.42 -9.39 10.16
C PRO A 131 30.24 -10.67 10.34
N ASP A 132 30.05 -11.42 11.45
CA ASP A 132 30.78 -12.67 11.74
C ASP A 132 29.89 -13.93 11.64
N SER A 133 28.73 -13.83 10.98
CA SER A 133 27.80 -14.96 10.87
C SER A 133 28.30 -16.04 9.88
N PRO A 134 28.06 -17.33 10.15
CA PRO A 134 28.36 -18.39 9.19
C PRO A 134 27.54 -18.23 7.89
N GLU A 135 26.36 -17.62 7.98
CA GLU A 135 25.52 -17.31 6.82
C GLU A 135 26.19 -16.32 5.88
N LEU A 136 26.85 -15.27 6.41
CA LEU A 136 27.59 -14.31 5.61
C LEU A 136 28.68 -15.01 4.80
N ASN A 137 29.44 -15.90 5.44
CA ASN A 137 30.51 -16.64 4.77
C ASN A 137 29.93 -17.55 3.67
N LYS A 138 28.78 -18.18 3.91
CA LYS A 138 28.10 -19.01 2.91
C LYS A 138 27.65 -18.20 1.70
N VAL A 139 26.99 -17.05 1.90
CA VAL A 139 26.52 -16.21 0.78
C VAL A 139 27.68 -15.55 0.01
N LYS A 140 28.75 -15.13 0.71
CA LYS A 140 29.97 -14.62 0.06
C LYS A 140 30.64 -15.67 -0.81
N LEU A 141 30.81 -16.89 -0.30
CA LEU A 141 31.39 -17.99 -1.09
C LEU A 141 30.53 -18.31 -2.32
N LEU A 142 29.20 -18.29 -2.15
CA LEU A 142 28.27 -18.52 -3.27
C LEU A 142 28.35 -17.40 -4.31
N PHE A 143 28.53 -16.15 -3.88
CA PHE A 143 28.74 -15.01 -4.76
C PHE A 143 30.05 -15.12 -5.54
N GLU A 144 31.17 -15.46 -4.89
CA GLU A 144 32.45 -15.67 -5.58
C GLU A 144 32.36 -16.81 -6.60
N ARG A 145 31.74 -17.95 -6.25
CA ARG A 145 31.51 -19.03 -7.21
C ARG A 145 30.66 -18.58 -8.40
N GLY A 146 29.69 -17.71 -8.15
CA GLY A 146 28.85 -17.14 -9.20
C GLY A 146 29.64 -16.22 -10.13
N LYS A 147 30.53 -15.40 -9.57
CA LYS A 147 31.46 -14.56 -10.32
C LYS A 147 32.42 -15.37 -11.19
N GLU A 148 33.04 -16.41 -10.63
CA GLU A 148 33.90 -17.33 -11.39
C GLU A 148 33.15 -18.00 -12.56
N SER A 149 31.88 -18.35 -12.34
CA SER A 149 31.03 -18.93 -13.39
C SER A 149 30.74 -17.93 -14.51
N LEU A 150 30.53 -16.66 -14.19
CA LEU A 150 30.35 -15.59 -15.19
C LEU A 150 31.64 -15.30 -15.97
N GLU A 151 32.79 -15.31 -15.31
CA GLU A 151 34.09 -15.17 -15.99
C GLU A 151 34.37 -16.34 -16.93
N SER A 152 34.04 -17.56 -16.51
CA SER A 152 34.14 -18.77 -17.32
C SER A 152 33.22 -18.71 -18.54
N GLU A 153 31.97 -18.28 -18.36
CA GLU A 153 31.01 -18.09 -19.46
C GLU A 153 31.49 -17.01 -20.43
N PHE A 154 31.96 -15.87 -19.94
CA PHE A 154 32.54 -14.81 -20.78
C PHE A 154 33.67 -15.36 -21.65
N ARG A 155 34.61 -16.10 -21.04
CA ARG A 155 35.72 -16.74 -21.76
C ARG A 155 35.23 -17.76 -22.78
N SER A 156 34.22 -18.55 -22.42
CA SER A 156 33.60 -19.56 -23.29
C SER A 156 32.96 -18.92 -24.51
N LEU A 157 32.14 -17.87 -24.32
CA LEU A 157 31.50 -17.11 -25.40
C LEU A 157 32.53 -16.49 -26.33
N MET A 158 33.55 -15.83 -25.77
CA MET A 158 34.63 -15.25 -26.57
C MET A 158 35.39 -16.30 -27.37
N THR A 159 35.76 -17.43 -26.75
CA THR A 159 36.53 -18.50 -27.44
C THR A 159 35.70 -19.20 -28.51
N ARG A 160 34.41 -19.43 -28.27
CA ARG A 160 33.52 -20.15 -29.19
C ARG A 160 33.15 -19.32 -30.41
N HIS A 161 32.99 -18.01 -30.24
CA HIS A 161 32.47 -17.13 -31.29
C HIS A 161 33.54 -16.25 -31.94
N SER A 162 34.72 -16.05 -31.32
CA SER A 162 35.83 -15.33 -31.97
C SER A 162 36.51 -16.22 -33.00
N LYS A 163 36.11 -16.08 -34.26
CA LYS A 163 36.71 -16.77 -35.40
C LYS A 163 37.70 -15.86 -36.11
N VAL A 164 38.77 -16.44 -36.62
CA VAL A 164 39.74 -15.74 -37.49
C VAL A 164 39.03 -15.35 -38.78
N VAL A 165 39.18 -14.09 -39.19
CA VAL A 165 38.63 -13.59 -40.45
C VAL A 165 39.40 -14.25 -41.60
N SER A 166 38.67 -14.75 -42.61
CA SER A 166 39.29 -15.38 -43.77
C SER A 166 40.18 -14.37 -44.52
N PRO A 167 41.40 -14.74 -44.92
CA PRO A 167 42.26 -13.86 -45.74
C PRO A 167 41.57 -13.36 -47.02
N VAL A 168 40.66 -14.14 -47.60
CA VAL A 168 39.87 -13.75 -48.77
C VAL A 168 38.93 -12.59 -48.44
N LEU A 169 38.20 -12.66 -47.33
CA LEU A 169 37.33 -11.57 -46.86
C LEU A 169 38.13 -10.31 -46.52
N ILE A 170 39.35 -10.46 -45.99
CA ILE A 170 40.24 -9.32 -45.73
C ILE A 170 40.63 -8.64 -47.05
N LEU A 171 40.95 -9.42 -48.08
CA LEU A 171 41.27 -8.87 -49.41
C LEU A 171 40.05 -8.21 -50.06
N ASP A 172 38.86 -8.79 -49.93
CA ASP A 172 37.62 -8.20 -50.45
C ASP A 172 37.29 -6.86 -49.77
N LEU A 173 37.45 -6.77 -48.44
CA LEU A 173 37.26 -5.54 -47.67
C LEU A 173 38.26 -4.45 -48.03
N ILE A 174 39.53 -4.81 -48.27
CA ILE A 174 40.57 -3.85 -48.69
C ILE A 174 40.35 -3.40 -50.14
N SER A 175 39.87 -4.29 -51.00
CA SER A 175 39.67 -3.99 -52.43
C SER A 175 38.38 -3.20 -52.70
N GLY A 176 37.37 -3.33 -51.83
CA GLY A 176 36.12 -2.58 -51.91
C GLY A 176 36.26 -1.08 -51.63
N GLU A 177 37.37 -0.61 -51.06
CA GLU A 177 37.63 0.83 -50.85
C GLU A 177 38.03 1.58 -52.14
N ASP A 178 38.45 0.87 -53.20
CA ASP A 178 38.95 1.48 -54.45
C ASP A 178 37.87 1.64 -55.56
N GLU A 179 36.67 1.05 -55.40
CA GLU A 179 35.57 1.18 -56.36
C GLU A 179 34.47 2.12 -55.83
N LEU A 180 34.32 3.30 -56.46
CA LEU A 180 33.32 4.35 -56.20
C LEU A 180 31.85 3.94 -56.49
N GLU A 181 31.52 2.65 -56.44
CA GLU A 181 30.14 2.17 -56.57
C GLU A 181 29.66 1.63 -55.23
N VAL A 182 28.45 2.03 -54.84
CA VAL A 182 27.77 1.75 -53.58
C VAL A 182 27.70 0.25 -53.32
N GLN A 183 28.77 -0.35 -52.81
CA GLN A 183 28.72 -1.66 -52.17
C GLN A 183 28.11 -1.41 -50.78
N GLU A 184 26.99 -2.07 -50.49
CA GLU A 184 26.50 -2.17 -49.11
C GLU A 184 27.70 -2.58 -48.25
N GLU A 185 28.14 -1.71 -47.33
CA GLU A 185 29.15 -2.04 -46.33
C GLU A 185 28.67 -3.34 -45.66
N VAL A 186 29.21 -4.49 -46.04
CA VAL A 186 28.86 -5.75 -45.38
C VAL A 186 29.55 -5.68 -44.03
N PRO A 187 28.80 -5.46 -42.93
CA PRO A 187 29.44 -5.26 -41.64
C PRO A 187 30.11 -6.57 -41.25
N LEU A 188 31.35 -6.46 -40.77
CA LEU A 188 32.09 -7.62 -40.28
C LEU A 188 31.52 -8.06 -38.92
N GLU A 189 30.50 -8.92 -38.96
CA GLU A 189 29.89 -9.47 -37.76
C GLU A 189 30.79 -10.53 -37.12
N HIS A 190 31.61 -10.10 -36.15
CA HIS A 190 32.49 -10.99 -35.40
C HIS A 190 31.76 -11.89 -34.40
N LEU A 191 30.62 -11.44 -33.89
CA LEU A 191 29.82 -12.13 -32.87
C LEU A 191 28.34 -12.05 -33.25
N PRO A 192 27.57 -13.14 -33.09
CA PRO A 192 26.11 -13.07 -33.19
C PRO A 192 25.53 -12.07 -32.19
N GLU A 193 24.49 -11.35 -32.56
CA GLU A 193 23.95 -10.24 -31.76
C GLU A 193 23.55 -10.66 -30.33
N GLY A 194 22.96 -11.84 -30.14
CA GLY A 194 22.62 -12.36 -28.81
C GLY A 194 23.87 -12.63 -27.93
N VAL A 195 24.94 -13.13 -28.54
CA VAL A 195 26.22 -13.37 -27.82
C VAL A 195 26.89 -12.05 -27.49
N LEU A 196 26.84 -11.07 -28.40
CA LEU A 196 27.38 -9.74 -28.15
C LEU A 196 26.66 -9.06 -26.97
N GLN A 197 25.34 -9.15 -26.91
CA GLN A 197 24.55 -8.63 -25.79
C GLN A 197 24.94 -9.29 -24.46
N ASP A 198 25.06 -10.63 -24.44
CA ASP A 198 25.45 -11.38 -23.24
C ASP A 198 26.86 -10.98 -22.77
N VAL A 199 27.84 -10.90 -23.68
CA VAL A 199 29.24 -10.51 -23.40
C VAL A 199 29.32 -9.07 -22.89
N ILE A 200 28.55 -8.14 -23.47
CA ILE A 200 28.46 -6.75 -22.99
C ILE A 200 27.87 -6.70 -21.58
N ARG A 201 26.83 -7.50 -21.32
CA ARG A 201 26.15 -7.48 -20.02
C ARG A 201 27.00 -8.11 -18.92
N ILE A 202 27.67 -9.22 -19.21
CA ILE A 202 28.63 -9.85 -18.29
C ILE A 202 29.80 -8.89 -18.03
N SER A 203 30.37 -8.26 -19.05
CA SER A 203 31.50 -7.34 -18.87
C SER A 203 31.11 -6.11 -18.02
N ARG A 204 29.92 -5.53 -18.24
CA ARG A 204 29.40 -4.45 -17.40
C ARG A 204 29.15 -4.86 -15.95
N TRP A 205 28.81 -6.13 -15.71
CA TRP A 205 28.57 -6.64 -14.37
C TRP A 205 29.85 -6.96 -13.61
N LEU A 206 30.91 -7.39 -14.31
CA LEU A 206 32.21 -7.74 -13.73
C LEU A 206 33.13 -6.54 -13.41
N VAL A 207 32.85 -5.37 -14.00
CA VAL A 207 33.56 -4.09 -13.75
C VAL A 207 33.05 -3.41 -12.50
#